data_AF-A0A7R8YUB7-F1
#
_entry.id   AF-A0A7R8YUB7-F1
#
_cell.length_a   1.000
_cell.length_b   1.000
_cell.length_c   1.000
_cell.angle_alpha   90.00
_cell.angle_beta   90.00
_cell.angle_gamma   90.00
#
_symmetry.space_group_name_H-M   'P 1'
#
loop_
_entity.id
_entity.type
_entity.pdbx_description
1 polymer ?
#
loop_
_entity_poly.entity_id
_entity_poly.type
_entity_poly.pdbx_seq_one_letter_code
_entity_poly.pdbx_strand_id
1 'polypeptide(L)'
;MKTIKILFLFSFSGYLKLYDCLSMKQFDASLNTMRSLCQPKHKVSVEMLDNLRKGIFVEDRELKCYTRCIAQMTGTLSKKGDIINQRMLAQIDIIVPDELRPLAREAFLHCQDVPKDYKESCDKVFYLTKCVQAYSPEHFKFP
;
A
#
# COMPACT_ATOMS: atom_id res chain seq x y z
N MET A 1 -45.40 38.46 -26.90
CA MET A 1 -45.29 37.16 -27.61
C MET A 1 -44.53 36.19 -26.68
N LYS A 2 -45.22 35.65 -25.68
CA LYS A 2 -45.55 34.22 -25.49
C LYS A 2 -44.33 33.27 -25.42
N THR A 3 -43.85 33.07 -24.18
CA THR A 3 -43.42 31.83 -23.49
C THR A 3 -42.79 30.63 -24.25
N ILE A 4 -41.55 30.30 -23.84
CA ILE A 4 -40.92 28.99 -23.53
C ILE A 4 -41.50 27.72 -24.19
N LYS A 5 -40.65 26.94 -24.87
CA LYS A 5 -40.48 25.46 -24.76
C LYS A 5 -39.16 25.03 -25.41
N ILE A 6 -38.05 25.01 -24.67
CA ILE A 6 -36.88 24.18 -25.03
C ILE A 6 -37.02 22.90 -24.20
N LEU A 7 -37.28 21.80 -24.89
CA LEU A 7 -37.46 20.47 -24.30
C LEU A 7 -36.19 20.05 -23.54
N PHE A 8 -36.37 19.74 -22.26
CA PHE A 8 -35.50 18.80 -21.56
C PHE A 8 -35.68 17.41 -22.19
N LEU A 9 -34.62 16.89 -22.81
CA LEU A 9 -34.40 15.45 -22.87
C LEU A 9 -33.19 15.12 -22.01
N PHE A 10 -33.49 14.86 -20.73
CA PHE A 10 -32.67 14.06 -19.85
C PHE A 10 -32.52 12.65 -20.45
N SER A 11 -31.29 12.21 -20.69
CA SER A 11 -30.79 10.96 -20.10
C SER A 11 -29.28 10.91 -20.23
N PHE A 12 -28.62 11.73 -19.41
CA PHE A 12 -27.28 11.45 -18.91
C PHE A 12 -27.37 10.27 -17.93
N SER A 13 -27.82 9.10 -18.41
CA SER A 13 -27.99 7.89 -17.60
C SER A 13 -27.08 6.81 -18.15
N GLY A 14 -25.80 7.00 -17.88
CA GLY A 14 -24.75 6.07 -18.24
C GLY A 14 -23.45 6.36 -17.52
N TYR A 15 -23.48 6.91 -16.30
CA TYR A 15 -22.37 6.70 -15.38
C TYR A 15 -22.39 5.22 -14.97
N LEU A 16 -21.95 4.35 -15.87
CA LEU A 16 -21.36 3.09 -15.46
C LEU A 16 -20.14 3.49 -14.62
N LYS A 17 -20.32 3.51 -13.29
CA LYS A 17 -19.20 3.25 -12.39
C LYS A 17 -18.75 1.84 -12.74
N LEU A 18 -17.81 1.72 -13.68
CA LEU A 18 -16.95 0.56 -13.78
C LEU A 18 -16.24 0.49 -12.43
N TYR A 19 -16.79 -0.32 -11.53
CA TYR A 19 -16.04 -0.81 -10.38
C TYR A 19 -14.98 -1.74 -10.99
N ASP A 20 -13.90 -1.16 -11.51
CA ASP A 20 -12.72 -1.94 -11.87
C ASP A 20 -12.17 -2.50 -10.55
N CYS A 21 -12.55 -3.75 -10.25
CA CYS A 21 -11.85 -4.54 -9.26
C CYS A 21 -10.39 -4.61 -9.71
N LEU A 22 -9.47 -4.13 -8.86
CA LEU A 22 -8.05 -4.21 -9.17
C LEU A 22 -7.68 -5.69 -9.32
N SER A 23 -7.27 -6.09 -10.52
CA SER A 23 -6.87 -7.47 -10.76
C SER A 23 -5.54 -7.79 -10.06
N MET A 24 -5.32 -9.06 -9.73
CA MET A 24 -4.04 -9.52 -9.17
C MET A 24 -2.83 -9.15 -10.05
N LYS A 25 -3.00 -9.17 -11.38
CA LYS A 25 -1.94 -8.75 -12.31
C LYS A 25 -1.59 -7.27 -12.18
N GLN A 26 -2.60 -6.40 -12.04
CA GLN A 26 -2.37 -4.98 -11.83
C GLN A 26 -1.73 -4.73 -10.46
N PHE A 27 -2.17 -5.44 -9.43
CA PHE A 27 -1.56 -5.38 -8.10
C PHE A 27 -0.07 -5.74 -8.13
N ASP A 28 0.30 -6.89 -8.70
CA ASP A 28 1.70 -7.30 -8.84
C ASP A 28 2.53 -6.30 -9.66
N ALA A 29 1.96 -5.71 -10.72
CA ALA A 29 2.61 -4.67 -11.52
C ALA A 29 2.86 -3.39 -10.70
N SER A 30 1.91 -2.99 -9.85
CA SER A 30 2.08 -1.87 -8.92
C SER A 30 3.21 -2.15 -7.93
N LEU A 31 3.29 -3.36 -7.35
CA LEU A 31 4.39 -3.75 -6.45
C LEU A 31 5.76 -3.65 -7.15
N ASN A 32 5.87 -4.16 -8.38
CA ASN A 32 7.09 -4.05 -9.18
C ASN A 32 7.48 -2.60 -9.48
N THR A 33 6.51 -1.74 -9.75
CA THR A 33 6.74 -0.30 -9.98
C THR A 33 7.24 0.38 -8.70
N MET A 34 6.63 0.05 -7.56
CA MET A 34 7.07 0.60 -6.28
C MET A 34 8.50 0.18 -5.96
N ARG A 35 8.87 -1.07 -6.24
CA ARG A 35 10.24 -1.56 -6.09
C ARG A 35 11.23 -0.80 -6.94
N SER A 36 10.94 -0.62 -8.23
CA SER A 36 11.87 0.05 -9.16
C SER A 36 12.11 1.51 -8.79
N LEU A 37 11.14 2.18 -8.16
CA LEU A 37 11.26 3.57 -7.71
C LEU A 37 12.02 3.73 -6.39
N CYS A 38 12.00 2.73 -5.50
CA CYS A 38 12.64 2.80 -4.19
C CYS A 38 14.00 2.09 -4.12
N GLN A 39 14.20 1.01 -4.89
CA GLN A 39 15.47 0.27 -4.89
C GLN A 39 16.68 1.17 -5.20
N PRO A 40 16.69 2.04 -6.23
CA PRO A 40 17.87 2.87 -6.54
C PRO A 40 18.22 3.91 -5.47
N LYS A 41 17.31 4.17 -4.51
CA LYS A 41 17.50 5.16 -3.44
C LYS A 41 18.21 4.59 -2.21
N HIS A 42 18.37 3.27 -2.17
CA HIS A 42 18.94 2.53 -1.05
C HIS A 42 19.94 1.51 -1.58
N LYS A 43 21.01 1.22 -0.83
CA LYS A 43 22.04 0.25 -1.26
C LYS A 43 21.61 -1.20 -1.01
N VAL A 44 20.37 -1.54 -1.36
CA VAL A 44 19.81 -2.88 -1.23
C VAL A 44 20.11 -3.73 -2.46
N SER A 45 20.51 -4.99 -2.25
CA SER A 45 20.74 -5.92 -3.34
C SER A 45 19.41 -6.49 -3.87
N VAL A 46 19.43 -7.01 -5.11
CA VAL A 46 18.28 -7.71 -5.69
C VAL A 46 17.88 -8.90 -4.82
N GLU A 47 18.87 -9.65 -4.31
CA GLU A 47 18.65 -10.80 -3.43
C GLU A 47 17.95 -10.41 -2.12
N MET A 48 18.35 -9.30 -1.48
CA MET A 48 17.69 -8.83 -0.26
C MET A 48 16.21 -8.52 -0.50
N LEU A 49 15.88 -7.92 -1.65
CA LEU A 49 14.51 -7.59 -2.01
C LEU A 49 13.70 -8.84 -2.41
N ASP A 50 14.33 -9.80 -3.08
CA ASP A 50 13.69 -11.09 -3.41
C ASP A 50 13.41 -11.92 -2.15
N ASN A 51 14.30 -11.86 -1.16
CA ASN A 51 14.08 -12.44 0.15
C ASN A 51 12.96 -11.74 0.90
N LEU A 52 12.91 -10.40 0.88
CA LEU A 52 11.82 -9.62 1.48
C LEU A 52 10.46 -10.02 0.89
N ARG A 53 10.36 -10.19 -0.44
CA ARG A 53 9.13 -10.67 -1.11
C ARG A 53 8.69 -12.07 -0.66
N LYS A 54 9.64 -12.91 -0.24
CA LYS A 54 9.39 -14.24 0.33
C LYS A 54 9.10 -14.20 1.83
N GLY A 55 9.01 -13.00 2.43
CA GLY A 55 8.82 -12.82 3.86
C GLY A 55 10.06 -13.07 4.71
N ILE A 56 11.26 -13.09 4.10
CA ILE A 56 12.53 -13.24 4.81
C ILE A 56 13.12 -11.86 5.06
N PHE A 57 13.11 -11.43 6.33
CA PHE A 57 13.55 -10.11 6.75
C PHE A 57 14.99 -10.15 7.29
N VAL A 58 15.90 -9.46 6.61
CA VAL A 58 17.27 -9.20 7.10
C VAL A 58 17.29 -7.87 7.85
N GLU A 59 17.89 -7.83 9.03
CA GLU A 59 17.98 -6.60 9.83
C GLU A 59 19.10 -5.66 9.37
N ASP A 60 18.97 -5.20 8.12
CA ASP A 60 19.88 -4.25 7.49
C ASP A 60 19.27 -2.84 7.45
N ARG A 61 20.10 -1.81 7.65
CA ARG A 61 19.66 -0.41 7.69
C ARG A 61 19.05 0.05 6.37
N GLU A 62 19.67 -0.32 5.25
CA GLU A 62 19.20 0.08 3.91
C GLU A 62 17.90 -0.64 3.56
N LEU A 63 17.75 -1.91 3.94
CA LEU A 63 16.48 -2.63 3.77
C LEU A 63 15.35 -2.05 4.61
N LYS A 64 15.64 -1.69 5.88
CA LYS A 64 14.67 -1.00 6.73
C LYS A 64 14.22 0.30 6.08
N CYS A 65 15.15 1.12 5.61
CA CYS A 65 14.80 2.39 4.96
C CYS A 65 14.15 2.22 3.57
N TYR A 66 14.42 1.12 2.86
CA TYR A 66 13.66 0.75 1.67
C TYR A 66 12.17 0.56 1.97
N THR A 67 11.81 -0.17 3.04
CA THR A 67 10.38 -0.32 3.41
C THR A 67 9.72 1.03 3.72
N ARG A 68 10.45 1.93 4.39
CA ARG A 68 10.01 3.32 4.62
C ARG A 68 9.83 4.10 3.31
N CYS A 69 10.70 3.94 2.32
CA CYS A 69 10.54 4.57 1.01
C CYS A 69 9.20 4.18 0.36
N ILE A 70 8.84 2.89 0.43
CA ILE A 70 7.56 2.38 -0.08
C ILE A 70 6.38 3.06 0.64
N ALA A 71 6.40 3.09 1.97
CA ALA A 71 5.35 3.74 2.76
C ALA A 71 5.26 5.26 2.49
N GLN A 72 6.40 5.92 2.28
CA GLN A 72 6.43 7.33 1.92
C GLN A 72 5.81 7.58 0.54
N MET A 73 6.11 6.73 -0.44
CA MET A 73 5.59 6.83 -1.80
C MET A 73 4.07 6.65 -1.87
N THR A 74 3.51 5.78 -1.02
CA THR A 74 2.05 5.61 -0.89
C THR A 74 1.38 6.70 -0.04
N GLY A 75 2.14 7.69 0.46
CA GLY A 75 1.61 8.82 1.23
C GLY A 75 1.10 8.45 2.63
N THR A 76 1.50 7.29 3.14
CA THR A 76 1.04 6.76 4.44
C THR A 76 1.83 7.30 5.63
N LEU A 77 2.92 8.01 5.39
CA LEU A 77 3.74 8.63 6.43
C LEU A 77 3.41 10.12 6.62
N SER A 78 3.53 10.58 7.86
CA SER A 78 3.56 11.99 8.21
C SER A 78 4.88 12.64 7.77
N LYS A 79 4.95 13.98 7.81
CA LYS A 79 6.21 14.71 7.56
C LYS A 79 7.33 14.32 8.55
N LYS A 80 6.98 13.81 9.73
CA LYS A 80 7.92 13.35 10.76
C LYS A 80 8.33 11.89 10.58
N GLY A 81 7.76 11.17 9.60
CA GLY A 81 8.05 9.77 9.35
C GLY A 81 7.24 8.78 10.19
N ASP A 82 6.15 9.24 10.82
CA ASP A 82 5.21 8.38 11.55
C ASP A 82 4.14 7.83 10.62
N ILE A 83 3.71 6.59 10.83
CA ILE A 83 2.62 5.97 10.08
C ILE A 83 1.29 6.63 10.48
N ILE A 84 0.48 6.97 9.48
CA ILE A 84 -0.88 7.52 9.67
C ILE A 84 -1.88 6.40 9.38
N ASN A 85 -2.43 5.77 10.43
CA ASN A 85 -3.24 4.56 10.31
C ASN A 85 -4.42 4.70 9.34
N GLN A 86 -5.13 5.84 9.38
CA GLN A 86 -6.23 6.11 8.46
C GLN A 86 -5.79 6.14 6.99
N ARG A 87 -4.60 6.67 6.69
CA ARG A 87 -4.05 6.67 5.34
C ARG A 87 -3.58 5.29 4.91
N MET A 88 -3.04 4.50 5.84
CA MET A 88 -2.69 3.11 5.55
C MET A 88 -3.93 2.30 5.15
N LEU A 89 -5.01 2.39 5.95
CA LEU A 89 -6.29 1.74 5.62
C LEU A 89 -6.85 2.19 4.27
N ALA A 90 -6.81 3.50 3.98
CA ALA A 90 -7.26 4.01 2.68
C ALA A 90 -6.39 3.50 1.52
N GLN A 91 -5.08 3.38 1.70
CA GLN A 91 -4.19 2.83 0.67
C GLN A 91 -4.36 1.32 0.48
N ILE A 92 -4.68 0.58 1.54
CA ILE A 92 -5.09 -0.82 1.43
C ILE A 92 -6.34 -0.93 0.53
N ASP A 93 -7.33 -0.04 0.72
CA ASP A 93 -8.55 -0.06 -0.10
C ASP A 93 -8.29 0.26 -1.59
N ILE A 94 -7.27 1.08 -1.88
CA ILE A 94 -6.92 1.51 -3.25
C ILE A 94 -6.02 0.49 -3.97
N ILE A 95 -5.00 -0.01 -3.27
CA ILE A 95 -3.91 -0.78 -3.88
C ILE A 95 -4.14 -2.29 -3.75
N VAL A 96 -4.80 -2.76 -2.69
CA VAL A 96 -4.97 -4.20 -2.47
C VAL A 96 -6.23 -4.68 -3.21
N PRO A 97 -6.12 -5.78 -3.98
CA PRO A 97 -7.24 -6.37 -4.70
C PRO A 97 -8.35 -6.85 -3.75
N ASP A 98 -9.60 -6.88 -4.24
CA ASP A 98 -10.79 -7.15 -3.42
C ASP A 98 -10.67 -8.44 -2.58
N GLU A 99 -10.08 -9.49 -3.17
CA GLU A 99 -9.92 -10.81 -2.54
C GLU A 99 -8.94 -10.81 -1.34
N LEU A 100 -7.96 -9.91 -1.30
CA LEU A 100 -6.97 -9.82 -0.22
C LEU A 100 -7.27 -8.67 0.75
N ARG A 101 -8.12 -7.73 0.38
CA ARG A 101 -8.34 -6.48 1.13
C ARG A 101 -8.84 -6.69 2.57
N PRO A 102 -9.82 -7.58 2.86
CA PRO A 102 -10.25 -7.83 4.23
C PRO A 102 -9.09 -8.32 5.11
N LEU A 103 -8.34 -9.31 4.62
CA LEU A 103 -7.19 -9.89 5.32
C LEU A 103 -6.07 -8.86 5.53
N ALA A 104 -5.79 -8.03 4.52
CA ALA A 104 -4.79 -6.97 4.63
C ALA A 104 -5.18 -5.92 5.69
N ARG A 105 -6.47 -5.56 5.78
CA ARG A 105 -6.99 -4.67 6.83
C ARG A 105 -6.84 -5.27 8.22
N GLU A 106 -7.23 -6.53 8.39
CA GLU A 106 -7.09 -7.24 9.67
C GLU A 106 -5.63 -7.31 10.11
N ALA A 107 -4.73 -7.73 9.21
CA ALA A 107 -3.30 -7.79 9.48
C ALA A 107 -2.73 -6.43 9.88
N PHE A 108 -3.09 -5.36 9.18
CA PHE A 108 -2.66 -4.01 9.54
C PHE A 108 -3.20 -3.59 10.91
N LEU A 109 -4.50 -3.80 11.18
CA LEU A 109 -5.11 -3.42 12.46
C LEU A 109 -4.51 -4.19 13.64
N HIS A 110 -4.15 -5.45 13.45
CA HIS A 110 -3.42 -6.25 14.42
C HIS A 110 -2.04 -5.64 14.74
N CYS A 111 -1.34 -5.14 13.72
CA CYS A 111 0.03 -4.65 13.83
C CYS A 111 0.18 -3.14 14.02
N GLN A 112 -0.91 -2.36 13.98
CA GLN A 112 -0.87 -0.90 13.85
C GLN A 112 -0.14 -0.17 15.00
N ASP A 113 0.03 -0.85 16.13
CA ASP A 113 0.70 -0.32 17.31
C ASP A 113 2.19 -0.69 17.41
N VAL A 114 2.67 -1.67 16.64
CA VAL A 114 4.10 -2.05 16.57
C VAL A 114 5.03 -0.85 16.33
N PRO A 115 4.71 0.13 15.46
CA PRO A 115 5.53 1.32 15.28
C PRO A 115 5.80 2.13 16.55
N LYS A 116 4.97 2.03 17.60
CA LYS A 116 5.13 2.79 18.85
C LYS A 116 6.40 2.40 19.62
N ASP A 117 6.90 1.18 19.40
CA ASP A 117 8.08 0.65 20.10
C ASP A 117 9.40 1.14 19.49
N TYR A 118 9.35 1.83 18.35
CA TYR A 118 10.54 2.25 17.60
C TYR A 118 10.61 3.77 17.48
N LYS A 119 11.82 4.33 17.59
CA LYS A 119 12.06 5.77 17.40
C LYS A 119 12.31 6.11 15.94
N GLU A 120 13.18 5.34 15.29
CA GLU A 120 13.60 5.57 13.91
C GLU A 120 12.49 5.23 12.91
N SER A 121 12.22 6.14 11.99
CA SER A 121 11.15 5.96 11.00
C SER A 121 11.35 4.76 10.06
N CYS A 122 12.61 4.37 9.80
CA CYS A 122 12.89 3.16 9.03
C CYS A 122 12.51 1.88 9.80
N ASP A 123 12.81 1.83 11.10
CA ASP A 123 12.44 0.70 11.96
C ASP A 123 10.92 0.59 12.10
N LYS A 124 10.23 1.71 12.35
CA LYS A 124 8.76 1.76 12.46
C LYS A 124 8.05 1.03 11.33
N VAL A 125 8.44 1.32 10.08
CA VAL A 125 7.82 0.72 8.89
C VAL A 125 8.28 -0.73 8.71
N PHE A 126 9.57 -1.01 8.91
CA PHE A 126 10.10 -2.36 8.75
C PHE A 126 9.44 -3.36 9.70
N TYR A 127 9.31 -3.02 10.98
CA TYR A 127 8.73 -3.93 11.97
C TYR A 127 7.20 -4.01 11.86
N LEU A 128 6.52 -2.95 11.40
CA LEU A 128 5.11 -3.05 11.00
C LEU A 128 4.95 -4.09 9.87
N THR A 129 5.74 -3.96 8.80
CA THR A 129 5.69 -4.88 7.65
C THR A 129 6.02 -6.32 8.05
N LYS A 130 7.01 -6.51 8.94
CA LYS A 130 7.37 -7.82 9.49
C LYS A 130 6.24 -8.43 10.33
N CYS A 131 5.54 -7.62 11.13
CA CYS A 131 4.36 -8.07 11.87
C CYS A 131 3.23 -8.51 10.91
N VAL A 132 2.95 -7.71 9.86
CA VAL A 132 1.93 -8.06 8.86
C VAL A 132 2.28 -9.37 8.15
N GLN A 133 3.55 -9.58 7.82
CA GLN A 133 4.01 -10.85 7.27
C GLN A 133 3.82 -12.02 8.24
N ALA A 134 4.12 -11.83 9.52
CA ALA A 134 3.94 -12.87 10.54
C ALA A 134 2.46 -13.22 10.78
N TYR A 135 1.55 -12.24 10.63
CA TYR A 135 0.12 -12.46 10.77
C TYR A 135 -0.47 -13.35 9.66
N SER A 136 -0.03 -13.15 8.41
CA SER A 136 -0.52 -13.94 7.27
C SER A 136 0.61 -14.19 6.24
N PRO A 137 1.52 -15.13 6.51
CA PRO A 137 2.70 -15.35 5.69
C PRO A 137 2.36 -15.83 4.27
N GLU A 138 1.31 -16.64 4.11
CA GLU A 138 0.91 -17.23 2.82
C GLU A 138 0.37 -16.17 1.83
N HIS A 139 -0.24 -15.11 2.34
CA HIS A 139 -0.85 -14.05 1.54
C HIS A 139 0.01 -12.77 1.52
N PHE A 140 1.16 -12.79 2.18
CA PHE A 140 2.02 -11.62 2.28
C PHE A 140 2.60 -11.25 0.91
N LYS A 141 2.49 -9.96 0.57
CA LYS A 141 3.04 -9.36 -0.65
C LYS A 141 3.65 -8.02 -0.29
N PHE A 142 4.86 -7.78 -0.75
CA PHE A 142 5.55 -6.50 -0.59
C PHE A 142 6.26 -6.14 -1.90
N PRO A 143 6.38 -4.85 -2.24
CA PRO A 143 7.20 -4.40 -3.36
C PRO A 143 8.60 -5.00 -3.37
#